data_AF-A0A351PU76-F1
#
_entry.id   AF-A0A351PU76-F1
#
_cell.length_a   1.000
_cell.length_b   1.000
_cell.length_c   1.000
_cell.angle_alpha   90.00
_cell.angle_beta   90.00
_cell.angle_gamma   90.00
#
_symmetry.space_group_name_H-M   'P 1'
#
loop_
_entity.id
_entity.type
_entity.pdbx_description
1 polymer ?
#
loop_
_entity_poly.entity_id
_entity_poly.type
_entity_poly.pdbx_seq_one_letter_code
_entity_poly.pdbx_strand_id
1 'polypeptide(L)'
;MRAIGIILAAGNNRMIKELSNRRAIAALPVAGSFRAIDFALSNMTNSGIKKVAVITQYNARSLNEHLSSSKWWDFGRKQGGLFLFTPTVTAENSNWYRGTADSLYQNIDYLKRSHEPYVVIASGDGVYKLDYSKVLEYHIDKKADITIVTKDIGDKEKAKRF
;
A
#
# COMPACT_ATOMS: atom_id res chain seq x y z
N MET A 1 -0.11 17.34 -3.46
CA MET A 1 0.40 17.02 -2.12
C MET A 1 1.90 16.73 -2.20
N ARG A 2 2.71 17.11 -1.20
CA ARG A 2 4.16 16.85 -1.18
C ARG A 2 4.52 15.55 -0.45
N ALA A 3 3.99 14.42 -0.94
CA ALA A 3 4.18 13.12 -0.31
C ALA A 3 4.26 12.00 -1.36
N ILE A 4 4.99 10.94 -1.01
CA ILE A 4 4.93 9.65 -1.72
C ILE A 4 4.00 8.70 -0.98
N GLY A 5 3.30 7.84 -1.73
CA GLY A 5 2.48 6.77 -1.18
C GLY A 5 3.23 5.45 -1.17
N ILE A 6 3.09 4.67 -0.10
CA ILE A 6 3.52 3.28 -0.03
C ILE A 6 2.31 2.42 0.33
N ILE A 7 2.00 1.46 -0.51
CA ILE A 7 0.97 0.46 -0.28
C ILE A 7 1.63 -0.86 0.06
N LEU A 8 1.34 -1.36 1.27
CA LEU A 8 1.79 -2.65 1.75
C LEU A 8 0.79 -3.71 1.31
N ALA A 9 1.16 -4.49 0.29
CA ALA A 9 0.34 -5.57 -0.27
C ALA A 9 1.01 -6.95 -0.09
N ALA A 10 1.91 -7.06 0.88
CA ALA A 10 2.65 -8.28 1.24
C ALA A 10 1.94 -9.15 2.29
N GLY A 11 0.71 -8.80 2.70
CA GLY A 11 -0.04 -9.52 3.73
C GLY A 11 -0.48 -10.91 3.28
N ASN A 12 -0.22 -11.93 4.12
CA ASN A 12 -0.79 -13.27 4.01
C ASN A 12 -1.66 -13.55 5.23
N ASN A 13 -2.95 -13.20 5.16
CA ASN A 13 -3.93 -13.51 6.19
C ASN A 13 -4.49 -14.93 5.96
N ARG A 14 -4.19 -15.83 6.90
CA ARG A 14 -4.66 -17.22 6.87
C ARG A 14 -6.16 -17.34 7.12
N MET A 15 -6.81 -16.32 7.69
CA MET A 15 -8.24 -16.36 8.02
C MET A 15 -9.16 -16.27 6.79
N ILE A 16 -8.64 -15.76 5.66
CA ILE A 16 -9.34 -15.74 4.37
C ILE A 16 -9.36 -17.13 3.67
N LYS A 17 -8.60 -18.09 4.21
CA LYS A 17 -8.56 -19.49 3.80
C LYS A 17 -8.33 -19.65 2.28
N GLU A 18 -9.19 -20.42 1.61
CA GLU A 18 -8.99 -20.84 0.22
C GLU A 18 -8.95 -19.67 -0.77
N LEU A 19 -9.58 -18.54 -0.42
CA LEU A 19 -9.62 -17.35 -1.27
C LEU A 19 -8.25 -16.67 -1.43
N SER A 20 -7.34 -16.80 -0.46
CA SER A 20 -5.98 -16.24 -0.50
C SER A 20 -4.90 -17.25 -0.92
N ASN A 21 -5.25 -18.53 -1.13
CA ASN A 21 -4.28 -19.57 -1.48
C ASN A 21 -3.57 -19.34 -2.81
N ARG A 22 -4.24 -18.68 -3.78
CA ARG A 22 -3.71 -18.47 -5.14
C ARG A 22 -3.51 -17.00 -5.52
N ARG A 23 -3.84 -16.06 -4.62
CA ARG A 23 -3.73 -14.62 -4.88
C ARG A 23 -3.45 -13.86 -3.59
N ALA A 24 -2.75 -12.73 -3.70
CA ALA A 24 -2.64 -11.78 -2.60
C ALA A 24 -4.02 -11.26 -2.18
N ILE A 25 -4.18 -10.90 -0.90
CA ILE A 25 -5.44 -10.35 -0.37
C ILE A 25 -5.80 -9.03 -1.03
N ALA A 26 -4.80 -8.20 -1.29
CA ALA A 26 -4.92 -6.96 -2.05
C ALA A 26 -5.50 -7.19 -3.47
N ALA A 27 -5.39 -8.41 -4.02
CA ALA A 27 -5.94 -8.79 -5.32
C ALA A 27 -7.34 -9.42 -5.24
N LEU A 28 -7.94 -9.54 -4.06
CA LEU A 28 -9.28 -10.11 -3.93
C LEU A 28 -10.33 -9.23 -4.63
N PRO A 29 -11.24 -9.82 -5.41
CA PRO A 29 -12.36 -9.09 -6.00
C PRO A 29 -13.28 -8.50 -4.91
N VAL A 30 -13.71 -7.27 -5.12
CA VAL A 30 -14.64 -6.54 -4.26
C VAL A 30 -15.72 -5.91 -5.14
N ALA A 31 -16.98 -6.06 -4.76
CA ALA A 31 -18.13 -5.45 -5.44
C ALA A 31 -18.17 -5.71 -6.97
N GLY A 32 -17.79 -6.92 -7.40
CA GLY A 32 -17.88 -7.40 -8.78
C GLY A 32 -16.74 -6.94 -9.71
N SER A 33 -16.41 -5.65 -9.70
CA SER A 33 -15.50 -5.05 -10.69
C SER A 33 -14.17 -4.55 -10.12
N PHE A 34 -14.05 -4.42 -8.81
CA PHE A 34 -12.86 -3.87 -8.16
C PHE A 34 -12.03 -4.96 -7.50
N ARG A 35 -10.81 -4.60 -7.10
CA ARG A 35 -9.98 -5.35 -6.15
C ARG A 35 -9.75 -4.54 -4.89
N ALA A 36 -9.40 -5.20 -3.79
CA ALA A 36 -9.16 -4.53 -2.51
C ALA A 36 -8.13 -3.38 -2.62
N ILE A 37 -7.06 -3.56 -3.40
CA ILE A 37 -6.02 -2.53 -3.60
C ILE A 37 -6.53 -1.26 -4.29
N ASP A 38 -7.62 -1.36 -5.07
CA ASP A 38 -8.14 -0.23 -5.85
C ASP A 38 -8.62 0.90 -4.95
N PHE A 39 -9.07 0.57 -3.74
CA PHE A 39 -9.49 1.54 -2.73
C PHE A 39 -8.31 2.35 -2.22
N ALA A 40 -7.20 1.68 -1.88
CA ALA A 40 -5.97 2.34 -1.46
C ALA A 40 -5.40 3.22 -2.58
N LEU A 41 -5.30 2.70 -3.82
CA LEU A 41 -4.81 3.45 -4.98
C LEU A 41 -5.69 4.66 -5.28
N SER A 42 -7.01 4.49 -5.27
CA SER A 42 -7.96 5.60 -5.50
C SER A 42 -7.85 6.66 -4.40
N ASN A 43 -7.70 6.26 -3.13
CA ASN A 43 -7.47 7.22 -2.04
C ASN A 43 -6.16 8.01 -2.25
N MET A 44 -5.08 7.34 -2.69
CA MET A 44 -3.81 8.01 -3.00
C MET A 44 -3.98 9.07 -4.10
N THR A 45 -4.57 8.68 -5.23
CA THR A 45 -4.79 9.59 -6.37
C THR A 45 -5.73 10.74 -6.01
N ASN A 46 -6.86 10.44 -5.34
CA ASN A 46 -7.85 11.46 -4.98
C ASN A 46 -7.32 12.45 -3.94
N SER A 47 -6.36 12.05 -3.10
CA SER A 47 -5.64 12.95 -2.19
C SER A 47 -4.45 13.67 -2.84
N GLY A 48 -4.23 13.50 -4.14
CA GLY A 48 -3.20 14.19 -4.90
C GLY A 48 -1.78 13.64 -4.68
N ILE A 49 -1.63 12.37 -4.28
CA ILE A 49 -0.36 11.64 -4.32
C ILE A 49 -0.12 11.19 -5.76
N LYS A 50 1.05 11.56 -6.31
CA LYS A 50 1.40 11.28 -7.72
C LYS A 50 2.41 10.14 -7.89
N LYS A 51 3.05 9.71 -6.79
CA LYS A 51 4.07 8.67 -6.76
C LYS A 51 3.64 7.63 -5.73
N VAL A 52 3.37 6.42 -6.18
CA VAL A 52 2.95 5.33 -5.30
C VAL A 52 3.82 4.11 -5.55
N ALA A 53 4.37 3.57 -4.47
CA ALA A 53 5.04 2.28 -4.46
C ALA A 53 4.12 1.21 -3.88
N VAL A 54 4.00 0.07 -4.55
CA VAL A 54 3.29 -1.10 -4.05
C VAL A 54 4.30 -2.18 -3.74
N ILE A 55 4.36 -2.61 -2.48
CA ILE A 55 5.25 -3.67 -2.04
C ILE A 55 4.47 -4.97 -1.98
N THR A 56 4.89 -5.96 -2.78
CA THR A 56 4.24 -7.28 -2.89
C THR A 56 5.21 -8.38 -2.47
N GLN A 57 4.69 -9.55 -2.08
CA GLN A 57 5.50 -10.69 -1.68
C GLN A 57 4.82 -12.02 -2.03
N TYR A 58 3.77 -12.40 -1.31
CA TYR A 58 3.10 -13.69 -1.50
C TYR A 58 2.04 -13.64 -2.59
N ASN A 59 1.95 -14.69 -3.43
CA ASN A 59 0.91 -14.87 -4.44
C ASN A 59 0.64 -13.63 -5.31
N ALA A 60 1.69 -12.88 -5.63
CA ALA A 60 1.60 -11.54 -6.21
C ALA A 60 1.29 -11.52 -7.72
N ARG A 61 1.38 -12.66 -8.43
CA ARG A 61 1.22 -12.68 -9.90
C ARG A 61 -0.05 -11.99 -10.39
N SER A 62 -1.20 -12.39 -9.86
CA SER A 62 -2.49 -11.80 -10.26
C SER A 62 -2.58 -10.32 -9.90
N LEU A 63 -1.96 -9.91 -8.78
CA LEU A 63 -1.89 -8.51 -8.39
C LEU A 63 -1.02 -7.71 -9.37
N ASN A 64 0.16 -8.22 -9.71
CA ASN A 64 1.09 -7.58 -10.62
C ASN A 64 0.48 -7.42 -12.03
N GLU A 65 -0.24 -8.43 -12.52
CA GLU A 65 -0.99 -8.36 -13.79
C GLU A 65 -2.06 -7.25 -13.75
N HIS A 66 -2.77 -7.09 -12.63
CA HIS A 66 -3.76 -6.01 -12.45
C HIS A 66 -3.12 -4.61 -12.38
N LEU A 67 -1.95 -4.51 -11.74
CA LEU A 67 -1.20 -3.26 -11.61
C LEU A 67 -0.40 -2.90 -12.86
N SER A 68 -0.32 -3.79 -13.86
CA SER A 68 0.45 -3.59 -15.09
C SER A 68 -0.01 -2.35 -15.88
N SER A 69 -1.30 -2.01 -15.80
CA SER A 69 -1.85 -0.76 -16.34
C SER A 69 -2.11 0.23 -15.21
N SER A 70 -1.19 1.16 -15.02
CA SER A 70 -1.30 2.22 -14.01
C SER A 70 -2.25 3.36 -14.42
N LYS A 71 -2.78 3.32 -15.65
CA LYS A 71 -3.66 4.35 -16.23
C LYS A 71 -4.97 4.53 -15.46
N TRP A 72 -5.51 3.46 -14.89
CA TRP A 72 -6.80 3.45 -14.20
C TRP A 72 -6.82 4.38 -12.97
N TRP A 73 -5.67 4.64 -12.36
CA TRP A 73 -5.51 5.51 -11.20
C TRP A 73 -4.68 6.76 -11.49
N ASP A 74 -4.55 7.14 -12.76
CA ASP A 74 -3.82 8.35 -13.19
C ASP A 74 -2.32 8.35 -12.82
N PHE A 75 -1.74 7.15 -12.70
CA PHE A 75 -0.30 6.94 -12.47
C PHE A 75 0.48 6.71 -13.78
N GLY A 76 -0.13 6.93 -14.94
CA GLY A 76 0.51 6.78 -16.26
C GLY A 76 1.31 8.01 -16.73
N ARG A 77 1.87 8.81 -15.82
CA ARG A 77 2.48 10.12 -16.13
C ARG A 77 4.00 10.02 -16.27
N LYS A 78 4.61 10.91 -17.09
CA LYS A 78 6.09 11.01 -17.26
C LYS A 78 6.84 11.31 -15.96
N GLN A 79 6.24 12.13 -15.09
CA GLN A 79 6.78 12.45 -13.77
C GLN A 79 5.80 11.93 -12.72
N GLY A 80 6.25 10.92 -11.97
CA GLY A 80 5.40 10.19 -11.03
C GLY A 80 5.11 8.78 -11.52
N GLY A 81 4.15 8.13 -10.88
CA GLY A 81 3.62 6.85 -11.32
C GLY A 81 3.56 5.78 -10.24
N LEU A 82 3.26 4.59 -10.71
CA LEU A 82 3.09 3.39 -9.90
C LEU A 82 4.36 2.54 -10.02
N PHE A 83 5.00 2.26 -8.89
CA PHE A 83 6.18 1.43 -8.78
C PHE A 83 5.82 0.14 -8.07
N LEU A 84 6.32 -0.99 -8.56
CA LEU A 84 6.07 -2.29 -7.98
C LEU A 84 7.38 -2.86 -7.42
N PHE A 85 7.40 -3.17 -6.13
CA PHE A 85 8.57 -3.72 -5.45
C PHE A 85 8.30 -5.13 -4.96
N THR A 86 9.14 -6.05 -5.41
CA THR A 86 9.18 -7.46 -4.98
C THR A 86 10.50 -7.73 -4.25
N PRO A 87 10.55 -8.72 -3.35
CA PRO A 87 11.81 -9.13 -2.74
C PRO A 87 12.84 -9.42 -3.84
N THR A 88 14.01 -8.80 -3.73
CA THR A 88 15.08 -8.96 -4.72
C THR A 88 16.18 -9.78 -4.10
N VAL A 89 16.56 -10.86 -4.79
CA VAL A 89 17.74 -11.66 -4.40
C VAL A 89 18.97 -10.94 -4.93
N THR A 90 19.86 -10.59 -4.01
CA THR A 90 21.16 -9.96 -4.28
C THR A 90 22.27 -10.89 -3.77
N ALA A 91 23.52 -10.61 -4.14
CA ALA A 91 24.68 -11.37 -3.65
C ALA A 91 24.79 -11.33 -2.10
N GLU A 92 24.36 -10.23 -1.49
CA GLU A 92 24.46 -9.99 -0.04
C GLU A 92 23.17 -10.34 0.72
N ASN A 93 22.03 -10.39 0.04
CA ASN A 93 20.74 -10.68 0.65
C ASN A 93 19.86 -11.54 -0.27
N SER A 94 19.62 -12.78 0.16
CA SER A 94 18.71 -13.74 -0.49
C SER A 94 17.39 -13.92 0.25
N ASN A 95 17.16 -13.13 1.31
CA ASN A 95 15.96 -13.25 2.13
C ASN A 95 14.74 -12.62 1.46
N TRP A 96 13.60 -13.26 1.65
CA TRP A 96 12.31 -12.62 1.47
C TRP A 96 12.14 -11.52 2.53
N TYR A 97 11.17 -10.62 2.35
CA TYR A 97 10.89 -9.65 3.40
C TYR A 97 10.51 -10.36 4.70
N ARG A 98 11.26 -10.07 5.76
CA ARG A 98 11.07 -10.62 7.11
C ARG A 98 9.87 -10.00 7.82
N GLY A 99 9.37 -8.89 7.30
CA GLY A 99 8.20 -8.18 7.77
C GLY A 99 8.02 -6.85 7.04
N THR A 100 7.01 -6.09 7.45
CA THR A 100 6.67 -4.79 6.86
C THR A 100 7.80 -3.76 6.98
N ALA A 101 8.48 -3.70 8.12
CA ALA A 101 9.60 -2.77 8.29
C ALA A 101 10.81 -3.18 7.43
N ASP A 102 11.07 -4.49 7.32
CA ASP A 102 12.15 -5.03 6.49
C ASP A 102 11.89 -4.76 4.99
N SER A 103 10.63 -4.82 4.55
CA SER A 103 10.29 -4.51 3.16
C SER A 103 10.53 -3.03 2.81
N LEU A 104 10.33 -2.11 3.77
CA LEU A 104 10.71 -0.71 3.61
C LEU A 104 12.23 -0.54 3.61
N TYR A 105 12.93 -1.23 4.51
CA TYR A 105 14.39 -1.14 4.64
C TYR A 105 15.11 -1.64 3.38
N GLN A 106 14.71 -2.79 2.83
CA GLN A 106 15.28 -3.32 1.60
C GLN A 106 15.06 -2.39 0.39
N ASN A 107 14.02 -1.55 0.42
CA ASN A 107 13.70 -0.59 -0.62
C ASN A 107 14.01 0.87 -0.22
N ILE A 108 14.89 1.08 0.76
CA ILE A 108 15.17 2.42 1.31
C ILE A 108 15.73 3.40 0.26
N ASP A 109 16.37 2.89 -0.79
CA ASP A 109 16.88 3.72 -1.88
C ASP A 109 15.77 4.44 -2.65
N TYR A 110 14.57 3.85 -2.74
CA TYR A 110 13.40 4.53 -3.31
C TYR A 110 13.03 5.77 -2.48
N LEU A 111 13.06 5.64 -1.15
CA LEU A 111 12.80 6.74 -0.22
C LEU A 111 13.90 7.81 -0.32
N LYS A 112 15.17 7.41 -0.27
CA LYS A 112 16.33 8.32 -0.33
C LYS A 112 16.41 9.12 -1.62
N ARG A 113 15.95 8.56 -2.74
CA ARG A 113 15.90 9.23 -4.05
C ARG A 113 14.68 10.14 -4.23
N SER A 114 13.70 10.07 -3.32
CA SER A 114 12.52 10.92 -3.37
C SER A 114 12.83 12.33 -2.87
N HIS A 115 12.27 13.35 -3.54
CA HIS A 115 12.32 14.74 -3.09
C HIS A 115 11.09 15.14 -2.25
N GLU A 116 10.15 14.23 -2.06
CA GLU A 116 8.97 14.50 -1.24
C GLU A 116 9.33 14.35 0.25
N PRO A 117 8.98 15.33 1.09
CA PRO A 117 9.33 15.33 2.52
C PRO A 117 8.50 14.36 3.36
N TYR A 118 7.36 13.87 2.85
CA TYR A 118 6.44 13.02 3.61
C TYR A 118 6.17 11.69 2.90
N VAL A 119 5.83 10.67 3.70
CA VAL A 119 5.45 9.34 3.23
C VAL A 119 4.11 8.96 3.85
N VAL A 120 3.15 8.57 3.01
CA VAL A 120 1.88 8.00 3.43
C VAL A 120 1.94 6.49 3.25
N ILE A 121 1.88 5.74 4.36
CA ILE A 121 1.88 4.28 4.35
C ILE A 121 0.45 3.79 4.55
N ALA A 122 -0.04 2.96 3.63
CA ALA A 122 -1.37 2.37 3.67
C ALA A 122 -1.32 0.86 3.45
N SER A 123 -2.32 0.15 3.98
CA SER A 123 -2.51 -1.27 3.69
C SER A 123 -3.25 -1.46 2.35
N GLY A 124 -2.85 -2.45 1.57
CA GLY A 124 -3.45 -2.77 0.27
C GLY A 124 -4.68 -3.68 0.32
N ASP A 125 -5.03 -4.19 1.50
CA ASP A 125 -6.18 -5.08 1.75
C ASP A 125 -7.39 -4.37 2.37
N GLY A 126 -7.24 -3.10 2.77
CA GLY A 126 -8.32 -2.33 3.39
C GLY A 126 -9.29 -1.76 2.37
N VAL A 127 -10.59 -2.01 2.57
CA VAL A 127 -11.68 -1.41 1.79
C VAL A 127 -12.25 -0.21 2.54
N TYR A 128 -11.80 1.00 2.18
CA TYR A 128 -12.25 2.24 2.81
C TYR A 128 -12.06 3.44 1.88
N LYS A 129 -12.72 4.54 2.22
CA LYS A 129 -12.52 5.85 1.60
C LYS A 129 -11.94 6.81 2.63
N LEU A 130 -10.76 7.35 2.35
CA LEU A 130 -10.08 8.31 3.21
C LEU A 130 -9.34 9.33 2.37
N ASP A 131 -9.38 10.59 2.79
CA ASP A 131 -8.59 11.65 2.20
C ASP A 131 -7.30 11.87 3.01
N TYR A 132 -6.18 11.36 2.48
CA TYR A 132 -4.85 11.49 3.08
C TYR A 132 -4.34 12.93 3.13
N SER A 133 -4.89 13.86 2.32
CA SER A 133 -4.47 15.26 2.37
C SER A 133 -4.76 15.89 3.72
N LYS A 134 -5.94 15.62 4.27
CA LYS A 134 -6.35 16.05 5.62
C LYS A 134 -5.51 15.42 6.72
N VAL A 135 -5.13 14.15 6.55
CA VAL A 135 -4.25 13.45 7.50
C VAL A 135 -2.86 14.08 7.50
N LEU A 136 -2.36 14.44 6.31
CA LEU A 136 -1.06 15.09 6.17
C LEU A 136 -1.09 16.51 6.75
N GLU A 137 -2.13 17.29 6.49
CA GLU A 137 -2.33 18.61 7.10
C GLU A 137 -2.29 18.51 8.63
N TYR A 138 -3.05 17.58 9.21
CA TYR A 138 -3.03 17.33 10.65
C TYR A 138 -1.64 16.96 11.18
N HIS A 139 -0.91 16.10 10.47
CA HIS A 139 0.45 15.70 10.83
C HIS A 139 1.42 16.90 10.88
N ILE A 140 1.34 17.77 9.87
CA ILE A 140 2.16 18.98 9.76
C ILE A 140 1.81 19.98 10.88
N ASP A 141 0.52 20.23 11.10
CA ASP A 141 0.03 21.18 12.11
C ASP A 141 0.45 20.76 13.52
N LYS A 142 0.47 19.46 13.80
CA LYS A 142 0.90 18.90 15.09
C LYS A 142 2.40 18.75 15.23
N LYS A 143 3.18 18.95 14.15
CA LYS A 143 4.62 18.67 14.11
C LYS A 143 4.95 17.29 14.66
N ALA A 144 4.11 16.30 14.35
CA ALA A 144 4.25 14.95 14.84
C ALA A 144 5.36 14.21 14.08
N ASP A 145 6.09 13.32 14.74
CA ASP A 145 7.02 12.43 14.04
C ASP A 145 6.28 11.35 13.25
N ILE A 146 5.17 10.84 13.81
CA ILE A 146 4.33 9.80 13.23
C ILE A 146 2.87 10.13 13.55
N THR A 147 2.00 10.03 12.53
CA THR A 147 0.55 10.11 12.69
C THR A 147 -0.08 8.77 12.32
N ILE A 148 -0.89 8.20 13.22
CA ILE A 148 -1.60 6.93 12.99
C ILE A 148 -3.09 7.23 12.86
N VAL A 149 -3.71 6.74 11.79
CA VAL A 149 -5.16 6.83 11.58
C VAL A 149 -5.84 5.65 12.27
N THR A 150 -6.72 5.95 13.22
CA THR A 150 -7.45 4.93 13.98
C THR A 150 -8.95 5.07 13.77
N LYS A 151 -9.67 3.95 13.78
CA LYS A 151 -11.13 3.92 13.83
C LYS A 151 -11.56 3.27 15.13
N ASP A 152 -12.39 3.96 15.92
CA ASP A 152 -13.05 3.33 17.05
C ASP A 152 -14.10 2.34 16.54
N ILE A 153 -14.01 1.12 17.05
CA ILE A 153 -14.84 -0.03 16.70
C ILE A 153 -15.84 -0.37 17.80
N GLY A 154 -15.81 0.35 18.93
CA GLY A 154 -16.66 0.14 20.10
C GLY A 154 -16.38 -1.19 20.80
N ASP A 155 -16.84 -2.29 20.21
CA ASP A 155 -16.74 -3.64 20.74
C ASP A 155 -15.55 -4.40 20.14
N LYS A 156 -14.58 -4.76 20.99
CA LYS A 156 -13.34 -5.46 20.62
C LYS A 156 -13.58 -6.86 20.05
N GLU A 157 -14.71 -7.51 20.35
CA GLU A 157 -15.04 -8.83 19.78
C GLU A 157 -15.33 -8.75 18.27
N LYS A 158 -15.87 -7.63 17.78
CA LYS A 158 -16.10 -7.41 16.34
C LYS A 158 -14.79 -7.18 15.56
N ALA A 159 -13.72 -6.76 16.24
CA ALA A 159 -12.40 -6.53 15.65
C ALA A 159 -11.73 -7.82 15.16
N LYS A 160 -12.03 -8.96 15.79
CA LYS A 160 -11.34 -10.23 15.57
C LYS A 160 -11.84 -11.00 14.35
N ARG A 161 -12.82 -10.47 13.62
CA ARG A 161 -13.61 -11.26 12.66
C ARG A 161 -13.05 -11.33 11.23
N PHE A 162 -11.82 -10.85 10.97
CA PHE A 162 -11.21 -10.87 9.64
C PHE A 162 -9.72 -11.18 9.67
#